data_AF-A0ABD1CQL0-F1
#
_entry.id   AF-A0ABD1CQL0-F1
#
_cell.length_a   1.000
_cell.length_b   1.000
_cell.length_c   1.000
_cell.angle_alpha   90.00
_cell.angle_beta   90.00
_cell.angle_gamma   90.00
#
_symmetry.space_group_name_H-M   'P 1'
#
loop_
_entity.id
_entity.type
_entity.pdbx_description
1 polymer ?
#
loop_
_entity_poly.entity_id
_entity_poly.type
_entity_poly.pdbx_seq_one_letter_code
_entity_poly.pdbx_strand_id
1 'polypeptide(L)'
;MSRALVWLCFLSFLCSGIYEGEGSLWYELITHQLERIEEKLTDRNNVTQARIDKLTNIVETVNFNLLDRIAKLETTMLSKQRSMEGQLKGIAASVTTLNNQTGQILKNHFDLVIPSCGMAKTTGVYRLQAPNMDVFCESSGGGWLVIQRRFHGETNFYRTWYDYRTGFDTVRAHSELWLGLEPIHQLTAGGQYELFVYIENELQQGRHARYSEFKVSEEADGYRLTVGGYSGTAGDALSSHNGAKFSTSDVDNDRNGTMNCADEMRSGWWFTDCGASNLNGLFKKAINGYGIAWGSWTKAGRYSKMMIRRK
;
A
#
# COMPACT_ATOMS: atom_id res chain seq x y z
N MET A 1 -11.94 -52.81 77.59
CA MET A 1 -12.50 -53.78 78.56
C MET A 1 -13.88 -54.19 78.07
N SER A 2 -13.94 -55.32 77.36
CA SER A 2 -15.15 -55.75 76.64
C SER A 2 -16.19 -56.36 77.58
N ARG A 3 -17.47 -56.13 77.28
CA ARG A 3 -18.66 -56.71 77.95
C ARG A 3 -18.60 -58.24 78.13
N ALA A 4 -17.69 -58.93 77.42
CA ALA A 4 -17.39 -60.35 77.55
C ALA A 4 -16.88 -60.75 78.95
N LEU A 5 -16.04 -59.92 79.61
CA LEU A 5 -15.54 -60.22 80.96
C LEU A 5 -16.65 -60.15 82.03
N VAL A 6 -17.65 -59.28 81.83
CA VAL A 6 -18.81 -59.16 82.72
C VAL A 6 -19.75 -60.37 82.58
N TRP A 7 -19.89 -60.93 81.37
CA TRP A 7 -20.66 -62.15 81.13
C TRP A 7 -19.97 -63.41 81.69
N LEU A 8 -18.63 -63.47 81.62
CA LEU A 8 -17.85 -64.57 82.19
C LEU A 8 -18.00 -64.66 83.73
N CYS A 9 -18.07 -63.53 84.43
CA CYS A 9 -18.37 -63.51 85.88
C CYS A 9 -19.83 -63.86 86.22
N PHE A 10 -20.79 -63.61 85.32
CA PHE A 10 -22.20 -63.97 85.54
C PHE A 10 -22.45 -65.47 85.34
N LEU A 11 -21.73 -66.11 84.41
CA LEU A 11 -21.76 -67.56 84.18
C LEU A 11 -21.09 -68.36 85.31
N SER A 12 -20.01 -67.84 85.90
CA SER A 12 -19.37 -68.51 87.05
C SER A 12 -20.26 -68.51 88.31
N PHE A 13 -21.11 -67.49 88.49
CA PHE A 13 -22.05 -67.39 89.62
C PHE A 13 -23.30 -68.27 89.47
N LEU A 14 -23.71 -68.59 88.23
CA LEU A 14 -24.86 -69.48 87.98
C LEU A 14 -24.49 -70.97 88.00
N CYS A 15 -23.23 -71.34 87.74
CA CYS A 15 -22.77 -72.74 87.77
C CYS A 15 -22.38 -73.26 89.17
N SER A 16 -22.38 -72.43 90.22
CA SER A 16 -21.92 -72.85 91.56
C SER A 16 -22.93 -73.71 92.34
N GLY A 17 -24.11 -73.99 91.79
CA GLY A 17 -25.23 -74.55 92.55
C GLY A 17 -25.78 -75.92 92.11
N ILE A 18 -25.41 -76.49 90.96
CA ILE A 18 -26.08 -77.69 90.43
C ILE A 18 -25.09 -78.60 89.67
N TYR A 19 -24.87 -79.82 90.21
CA TYR A 19 -24.15 -80.99 89.68
C TYR A 19 -22.62 -80.92 89.47
N GLU A 20 -21.88 -81.50 90.41
CA GLU A 20 -20.51 -82.02 90.22
C GLU A 20 -20.51 -83.15 89.18
N GLY A 21 -19.74 -82.99 88.10
CA GLY A 21 -19.43 -84.05 87.14
C GLY A 21 -19.57 -83.62 85.67
N GLU A 22 -20.65 -82.94 85.28
CA GLU A 22 -20.91 -82.59 83.87
C GLU A 22 -20.74 -81.10 83.55
N GLY A 23 -20.83 -80.20 84.54
CA GLY A 23 -20.71 -78.75 84.35
C GLY A 23 -19.30 -78.24 83.99
N SER A 24 -18.23 -78.92 84.41
CA SER A 24 -16.85 -78.50 84.11
C SER A 24 -16.43 -78.79 82.66
N LEU A 25 -16.92 -79.90 82.10
CA LEU A 25 -16.68 -80.31 80.71
C LEU A 25 -17.34 -79.35 79.71
N TRP A 26 -18.54 -78.86 80.02
CA TRP A 26 -19.23 -77.85 79.20
C TRP A 26 -18.51 -76.50 79.22
N TYR A 27 -17.97 -76.10 80.37
CA TYR A 27 -17.21 -74.86 80.50
C TYR A 27 -15.90 -74.92 79.69
N GLU A 28 -15.11 -76.00 79.82
CA GLU A 28 -13.89 -76.23 79.02
C GLU A 28 -14.17 -76.28 77.52
N LEU A 29 -15.28 -76.92 77.12
CA LEU A 29 -15.69 -76.99 75.71
C LEU A 29 -16.04 -75.59 75.17
N ILE A 30 -16.76 -74.78 75.93
CA ILE A 30 -17.14 -73.42 75.53
C ILE A 30 -15.91 -72.50 75.48
N THR A 31 -14.99 -72.56 76.44
CA THR A 31 -13.76 -71.76 76.43
C THR A 31 -12.86 -72.13 75.26
N HIS A 32 -12.68 -73.42 74.97
CA HIS A 32 -11.91 -73.86 73.79
C HIS A 32 -12.56 -73.44 72.46
N GLN A 33 -13.90 -73.45 72.38
CA GLN A 33 -14.60 -72.94 71.18
C GLN A 33 -14.46 -71.41 71.04
N LEU A 34 -14.48 -70.67 72.14
CA LEU A 34 -14.27 -69.22 72.16
C LEU A 34 -12.84 -68.85 71.71
N GLU A 35 -11.82 -69.50 72.26
CA GLU A 35 -10.42 -69.29 71.86
C GLU A 35 -10.22 -69.56 70.36
N ARG A 36 -10.81 -70.65 69.85
CA ARG A 36 -10.76 -70.99 68.43
C ARG A 36 -11.49 -69.97 67.54
N ILE A 37 -12.55 -69.33 68.04
CA ILE A 37 -13.24 -68.25 67.33
C ILE A 37 -12.38 -66.98 67.34
N GLU A 38 -11.76 -66.66 68.48
CA GLU A 38 -10.89 -65.49 68.64
C GLU A 38 -9.63 -65.58 67.76
N GLU A 39 -9.03 -66.76 67.66
CA GLU A 39 -7.93 -67.05 66.72
C GLU A 39 -8.38 -66.85 65.26
N LYS A 40 -9.52 -67.43 64.85
CA LYS A 40 -10.08 -67.24 63.51
C LYS A 40 -10.49 -65.79 63.20
N LEU A 41 -10.86 -65.01 64.20
CA LEU A 41 -11.15 -63.58 64.05
C LEU A 41 -9.86 -62.79 63.89
N THR A 42 -8.83 -63.12 64.67
CA THR A 42 -7.50 -62.51 64.59
C THR A 42 -6.86 -62.76 63.22
N ASP A 43 -6.92 -63.99 62.72
CA ASP A 43 -6.42 -64.36 61.39
C ASP A 43 -7.15 -63.61 60.28
N ARG A 44 -8.49 -63.56 60.34
CA ARG A 44 -9.28 -62.78 59.38
C ARG A 44 -8.91 -61.30 59.44
N ASN A 45 -8.74 -60.76 60.64
CA ASN A 45 -8.35 -59.36 60.84
C ASN A 45 -6.98 -59.06 60.23
N ASN A 46 -6.00 -59.93 60.44
CA ASN A 46 -4.66 -59.83 59.85
C ASN A 46 -4.71 -59.87 58.31
N VAL A 47 -5.51 -60.78 57.73
CA VAL A 47 -5.72 -60.86 56.28
C VAL A 47 -6.39 -59.59 55.73
N THR A 48 -7.39 -59.04 56.42
CA THR A 48 -8.00 -57.76 56.01
C THR A 48 -7.03 -56.59 56.13
N GLN A 49 -6.21 -56.55 57.17
CA GLN A 49 -5.21 -55.50 57.34
C GLN A 49 -4.16 -55.54 56.22
N ALA A 50 -3.65 -56.73 55.88
CA ALA A 50 -2.73 -56.90 54.75
C ALA A 50 -3.34 -56.45 53.41
N ARG A 51 -4.66 -56.64 53.22
CA ARG A 51 -5.37 -56.13 52.03
C ARG A 51 -5.51 -54.61 52.06
N ILE A 52 -5.79 -54.01 53.22
CA ILE A 52 -5.86 -52.57 53.40
C ILE A 52 -4.50 -51.94 53.08
N ASP A 53 -3.41 -52.46 53.65
CA ASP A 53 -2.06 -51.93 53.43
C ASP A 53 -1.66 -51.97 51.94
N LYS A 54 -2.03 -53.05 51.24
CA LYS A 54 -1.82 -53.17 49.80
C LYS A 54 -2.64 -52.13 49.01
N LEU A 55 -3.89 -51.91 49.38
CA LEU A 55 -4.75 -50.88 48.78
C LEU A 55 -4.20 -49.47 49.03
N THR A 56 -3.75 -49.18 50.25
CA THR A 56 -3.15 -47.89 50.62
C THR A 56 -1.93 -47.59 49.76
N ASN A 57 -1.01 -48.56 49.60
CA ASN A 57 0.18 -48.38 48.77
C ASN A 57 -0.17 -48.12 47.28
N ILE A 58 -1.19 -48.81 46.76
CA ILE A 58 -1.70 -48.56 45.40
C ILE A 58 -2.24 -47.13 45.28
N VAL A 59 -3.07 -46.70 46.24
CA VAL A 59 -3.67 -45.35 46.25
C VAL A 59 -2.57 -44.28 46.30
N GLU A 60 -1.57 -44.45 47.18
CA GLU A 60 -0.44 -43.52 47.29
C GLU A 60 0.36 -43.43 45.99
N THR A 61 0.66 -44.57 45.37
CA THR A 61 1.39 -44.64 44.09
C THR A 61 0.61 -43.96 42.96
N VAL A 62 -0.70 -44.23 42.87
CA VAL A 62 -1.58 -43.60 41.87
C VAL A 62 -1.65 -42.10 42.09
N ASN A 63 -1.80 -41.65 43.34
CA ASN A 63 -1.88 -40.24 43.69
C ASN A 63 -0.57 -39.50 43.35
N PHE A 64 0.59 -40.09 43.66
CA PHE A 64 1.89 -39.53 43.31
C PHE A 64 2.05 -39.38 41.79
N ASN A 65 1.71 -40.42 41.02
CA ASN A 65 1.78 -40.38 39.55
C ASN A 65 0.81 -39.34 38.95
N LEU A 66 -0.37 -39.16 39.55
CA LEU A 66 -1.33 -38.13 39.14
C LEU A 66 -0.77 -36.72 39.39
N LEU A 67 -0.23 -36.47 40.58
CA LEU A 67 0.35 -35.18 40.93
C LEU A 67 1.53 -34.80 40.02
N ASP A 68 2.42 -35.75 39.71
CA ASP A 68 3.53 -35.52 38.76
C ASP A 68 3.03 -35.17 37.35
N ARG A 69 1.99 -35.87 36.87
CA ARG A 69 1.39 -35.56 35.56
C ARG A 69 0.72 -34.19 35.53
N ILE A 70 0.06 -33.78 36.62
CA ILE A 70 -0.55 -32.46 36.77
C ILE A 70 0.53 -31.37 36.71
N ALA A 71 1.60 -31.52 37.49
CA ALA A 71 2.71 -30.56 37.49
C ALA A 71 3.38 -30.43 36.10
N LYS A 72 3.56 -31.55 35.38
CA LYS A 72 4.07 -31.54 34.00
C LYS A 72 3.12 -30.84 33.01
N LEU A 73 1.82 -31.03 33.16
CA LEU A 73 0.82 -30.34 32.34
C LEU A 73 0.81 -28.84 32.60
N GLU A 74 0.86 -28.41 33.86
CA GLU A 74 0.86 -26.99 34.24
C GLU A 74 2.09 -26.27 33.69
N THR A 75 3.28 -26.85 33.84
CA THR A 75 4.52 -26.29 33.29
C THR A 75 4.51 -26.22 31.75
N THR A 76 3.95 -27.24 31.09
CA THR A 76 3.77 -27.23 29.62
C THR A 76 2.76 -26.17 29.19
N MET A 77 1.64 -26.01 29.89
CA MET A 77 0.65 -24.97 29.62
C MET A 77 1.25 -23.57 29.77
N LEU A 78 1.97 -23.31 30.86
CA LEU A 78 2.59 -22.01 31.13
C LEU A 78 3.65 -21.64 30.10
N SER A 79 4.47 -22.59 29.67
CA SER A 79 5.47 -22.34 28.62
C SER A 79 4.82 -22.05 27.25
N LYS A 80 3.74 -22.79 26.90
CA LYS A 80 2.95 -22.51 25.69
C LYS A 80 2.25 -21.15 25.76
N GLN A 81 1.71 -20.77 26.91
CA GLN A 81 1.09 -19.47 27.12
C GLN A 81 2.10 -18.34 26.93
N ARG A 82 3.30 -18.44 27.52
CA ARG A 82 4.38 -17.46 27.32
C ARG A 82 4.82 -17.38 25.85
N SER A 83 4.89 -18.51 25.17
CA SER A 83 5.21 -18.55 23.73
C SER A 83 4.16 -17.82 22.90
N MET A 84 2.87 -18.11 23.13
CA MET A 84 1.76 -17.40 22.47
C MET A 84 1.76 -15.90 22.78
N GLU A 85 2.00 -15.49 24.03
CA GLU A 85 2.10 -14.09 24.41
C GLU A 85 3.27 -13.38 23.70
N GLY A 86 4.40 -14.09 23.54
CA GLY A 86 5.54 -13.62 22.75
C GLY A 86 5.18 -13.41 21.28
N GLN A 87 4.51 -14.38 20.67
CA GLN A 87 4.00 -14.27 19.29
C GLN A 87 3.01 -13.12 19.13
N LEU A 88 2.08 -12.96 20.08
CA LEU A 88 1.08 -11.89 20.07
C LEU A 88 1.72 -10.50 20.15
N LYS A 89 2.75 -10.34 21.00
CA LYS A 89 3.55 -9.10 21.07
C LYS A 89 4.27 -8.82 19.75
N GLY A 90 4.84 -9.85 19.12
CA GLY A 90 5.47 -9.74 17.80
C GLY A 90 4.50 -9.26 16.73
N ILE A 91 3.31 -9.87 16.67
CA ILE A 91 2.24 -9.48 15.74
C ILE A 91 1.79 -8.03 15.99
N ALA A 92 1.58 -7.64 17.25
CA ALA A 92 1.17 -6.27 17.60
C ALA A 92 2.20 -5.22 17.15
N ALA A 93 3.50 -5.52 17.29
CA ALA A 93 4.57 -4.66 16.80
C ALA A 93 4.56 -4.53 15.27
N SER A 94 4.36 -5.64 14.55
CA SER A 94 4.24 -5.64 13.08
C SER A 94 3.02 -4.85 12.61
N VAL A 95 1.87 -4.99 13.28
CA VAL A 95 0.64 -4.23 12.97
C VAL A 95 0.88 -2.72 13.15
N THR A 96 1.54 -2.33 14.24
CA THR A 96 1.87 -0.91 14.49
C THR A 96 2.79 -0.35 13.41
N THR A 97 3.78 -1.14 12.99
CA THR A 97 4.71 -0.77 11.91
C THR A 97 3.98 -0.58 10.58
N LEU A 98 3.11 -1.53 10.22
CA LEU A 98 2.29 -1.43 9.00
C LEU A 98 1.40 -0.20 9.03
N ASN A 99 0.72 0.07 10.15
CA ASN A 99 -0.14 1.24 10.28
C ASN A 99 0.63 2.56 10.10
N ASN A 100 1.82 2.66 10.67
CA ASN A 100 2.69 3.83 10.47
C ASN A 100 3.15 3.98 9.01
N GLN A 101 3.52 2.88 8.35
CA GLN A 101 3.88 2.86 6.93
C GLN A 101 2.70 3.29 6.06
N THR A 102 1.50 2.75 6.30
CA THR A 102 0.28 3.14 5.57
C THR A 102 -0.03 4.62 5.77
N GLY A 103 0.09 5.13 6.99
CA GLY A 103 -0.10 6.55 7.28
C GLY A 103 0.89 7.46 6.54
N GLN A 104 2.14 7.04 6.39
CA GLN A 104 3.14 7.77 5.59
C GLN A 104 2.83 7.73 4.10
N ILE A 105 2.43 6.58 3.56
CA ILE A 105 2.04 6.44 2.14
C ILE A 105 0.87 7.35 1.81
N LEU A 106 -0.16 7.38 2.67
CA LEU A 106 -1.33 8.24 2.50
C LEU A 106 -0.96 9.72 2.52
N LYS A 107 -0.07 10.14 3.44
CA LYS A 107 0.43 11.52 3.48
C LYS A 107 1.19 11.89 2.20
N ASN A 108 2.10 11.03 1.76
CA ASN A 108 2.88 11.27 0.54
C ASN A 108 1.97 11.34 -0.70
N HIS A 109 0.93 10.52 -0.78
CA HIS A 109 -0.03 10.58 -1.88
C HIS A 109 -0.83 11.90 -1.86
N PHE A 110 -1.26 12.36 -0.68
CA PHE A 110 -2.00 13.62 -0.55
C PHE A 110 -1.14 14.85 -0.89
N ASP A 111 0.15 14.85 -0.52
CA ASP A 111 1.11 15.89 -0.89
C ASP A 111 1.33 16.00 -2.41
N LEU A 112 1.02 14.94 -3.17
CA LEU A 112 1.11 14.94 -4.64
C LEU A 112 -0.15 15.47 -5.32
N VAL A 113 -1.27 15.62 -4.59
CA VAL A 113 -2.52 16.17 -5.12
C VAL A 113 -2.59 17.66 -4.83
N ILE A 114 -2.41 18.49 -5.84
CA ILE A 114 -2.28 19.95 -5.70
C ILE A 114 -3.34 20.73 -6.51
N PRO A 115 -3.78 21.91 -6.07
CA PRO A 115 -4.68 22.76 -6.86
C PRO A 115 -4.04 23.34 -8.12
N SER A 116 -2.73 23.64 -8.07
CA SER A 116 -1.97 24.14 -9.22
C SER A 116 -0.46 23.93 -9.01
N CYS A 117 0.32 23.96 -10.10
CA CYS A 117 1.78 23.86 -10.03
C CYS A 117 2.43 25.00 -9.20
N GLY A 118 1.72 26.11 -8.95
CA GLY A 118 2.15 27.15 -8.01
C GLY A 118 2.33 26.66 -6.57
N MET A 119 1.70 25.54 -6.21
CA MET A 119 1.80 24.92 -4.88
C MET A 119 2.77 23.73 -4.83
N ALA A 120 3.38 23.37 -5.96
CA ALA A 120 4.36 22.27 -6.01
C ALA A 120 5.63 22.66 -5.23
N LYS A 121 5.96 21.89 -4.19
CA LYS A 121 7.14 22.14 -3.33
C LYS A 121 8.45 21.83 -4.04
N THR A 122 8.45 20.82 -4.91
CA THR A 122 9.61 20.37 -5.69
C THR A 122 9.20 20.15 -7.14
N THR A 123 10.16 20.17 -8.05
CA THR A 123 9.92 19.80 -9.45
C THR A 123 9.60 18.32 -9.55
N GLY A 124 8.50 17.95 -10.21
CA GLY A 124 8.07 16.56 -10.27
C GLY A 124 6.69 16.36 -10.90
N VAL A 125 6.21 15.12 -10.81
CA VAL A 125 4.87 14.74 -11.24
C VAL A 125 3.90 14.96 -10.09
N TYR A 126 2.79 15.64 -10.37
CA TYR A 126 1.72 15.90 -9.42
C TYR A 126 0.38 15.63 -10.07
N ARG A 127 -0.65 15.43 -9.26
CA ARG A 127 -2.03 15.31 -9.71
C ARG A 127 -2.78 16.60 -9.42
N LEU A 128 -3.37 17.22 -10.43
CA LEU A 128 -4.23 18.38 -10.24
C LEU A 128 -5.58 17.96 -9.67
N GLN A 129 -6.14 18.78 -8.78
CA GLN A 129 -7.48 18.56 -8.24
C GLN A 129 -8.58 18.81 -9.29
N ALA A 130 -8.42 19.88 -10.07
CA ALA A 130 -9.36 20.29 -11.10
C ALA A 130 -8.61 21.01 -12.24
N PRO A 131 -8.61 20.47 -13.48
CA PRO A 131 -9.11 19.13 -13.85
C PRO A 131 -8.29 18.01 -13.20
N ASN A 132 -8.91 16.84 -12.99
CA ASN A 132 -8.27 15.71 -12.30
C ASN A 132 -7.30 14.96 -13.23
N MET A 133 -6.05 15.44 -13.34
CA MET A 133 -5.04 14.93 -14.28
C MET A 133 -3.62 14.95 -13.70
N ASP A 134 -2.76 14.07 -14.20
CA ASP A 134 -1.34 14.06 -13.85
C ASP A 134 -0.57 15.06 -14.72
N VAL A 135 0.26 15.89 -14.09
CA VAL A 135 1.02 16.98 -14.74
C VAL A 135 2.45 17.01 -14.24
N PHE A 136 3.35 17.58 -15.04
CA PHE A 136 4.72 17.84 -14.60
C PHE A 136 4.86 19.30 -14.21
N CYS A 137 5.16 19.54 -12.94
CA CYS A 137 5.35 20.88 -12.39
C CYS A 137 6.85 21.19 -12.21
N GLU A 138 7.28 22.35 -12.69
CA GLU A 138 8.61 22.92 -12.41
C GLU A 138 8.48 24.00 -11.34
N SER A 139 9.06 23.71 -10.16
CA SER A 139 9.03 24.63 -9.01
C SER A 139 9.88 25.89 -9.23
N SER A 140 10.96 25.77 -10.02
CA SER A 140 11.85 26.89 -10.35
C SER A 140 11.12 27.97 -11.15
N GLY A 141 11.15 29.21 -10.66
CA GLY A 141 10.57 30.35 -11.37
C GLY A 141 9.05 30.53 -11.18
N GLY A 142 8.47 29.86 -10.17
CA GLY A 142 7.11 30.12 -9.68
C GLY A 142 6.04 29.16 -10.19
N GLY A 143 6.32 27.86 -10.23
CA GLY A 143 5.30 26.82 -10.38
C GLY A 143 4.73 26.67 -11.79
N TRP A 144 5.60 26.33 -12.74
CA TRP A 144 5.24 26.15 -14.14
C TRP A 144 4.68 24.76 -14.42
N LEU A 145 3.63 24.68 -15.24
CA LEU A 145 3.08 23.42 -15.74
C LEU A 145 3.64 23.15 -17.13
N VAL A 146 4.38 22.06 -17.31
CA VAL A 146 4.96 21.68 -18.61
C VAL A 146 3.89 21.06 -19.50
N ILE A 147 3.61 21.67 -20.65
CA ILE A 147 2.62 21.18 -21.63
C ILE A 147 3.28 20.46 -22.81
N GLN A 148 4.56 20.75 -23.09
CA GLN A 148 5.34 20.12 -24.14
C GLN A 148 6.83 20.11 -23.77
N ARG A 149 7.54 19.02 -24.08
CA ARG A 149 9.00 18.93 -23.91
C ARG A 149 9.64 17.98 -24.93
N ARG A 150 10.78 18.38 -25.50
CA ARG A 150 11.60 17.66 -26.49
C ARG A 150 13.08 17.77 -26.13
N PHE A 151 13.86 16.68 -26.19
CA PHE A 151 15.30 16.69 -25.85
C PHE A 151 16.13 15.48 -26.33
N HIS A 152 15.52 14.36 -26.71
CA HIS A 152 16.27 13.17 -27.20
C HIS A 152 15.71 12.56 -28.49
N GLY A 153 14.48 12.93 -28.89
CA GLY A 153 13.87 12.48 -30.14
C GLY A 153 13.38 11.03 -30.15
N GLU A 154 13.22 10.42 -28.98
CA GLU A 154 12.68 9.05 -28.84
C GLU A 154 11.18 9.01 -29.09
N THR A 155 10.48 10.13 -28.86
CA THR A 155 9.05 10.22 -29.07
C THR A 155 8.70 10.65 -30.48
N ASN A 156 7.83 9.87 -31.13
CA ASN A 156 7.24 10.26 -32.40
C ASN A 156 6.13 11.32 -32.16
N PHE A 157 6.33 12.52 -32.71
CA PHE A 157 5.34 13.61 -32.71
C PHE A 157 4.53 13.69 -34.03
N TYR A 158 4.81 12.83 -35.02
CA TYR A 158 3.96 12.65 -36.19
C TYR A 158 2.81 11.70 -35.82
N ARG A 159 1.73 12.28 -35.31
CA ARG A 159 0.60 11.60 -34.65
C ARG A 159 -0.74 12.12 -35.15
N THR A 160 -1.79 11.35 -34.88
CA THR A 160 -3.16 11.66 -35.31
C THR A 160 -3.79 12.78 -34.49
N TRP A 161 -4.93 13.29 -34.95
CA TRP A 161 -5.76 14.24 -34.19
C TRP A 161 -6.11 13.71 -32.81
N TYR A 162 -6.52 12.44 -32.73
CA TYR A 162 -6.90 11.80 -31.48
C TYR A 162 -5.75 11.79 -30.48
N ASP A 163 -4.54 11.46 -30.92
CA ASP A 163 -3.34 11.46 -30.06
C ASP A 163 -3.03 12.88 -29.55
N TYR A 164 -3.05 13.89 -30.43
CA TYR A 164 -2.80 15.28 -30.05
C TYR A 164 -3.90 15.84 -29.13
N ARG A 165 -5.14 15.40 -29.32
CA ARG A 165 -6.28 15.72 -28.47
C ARG A 165 -6.08 15.22 -27.05
N THR A 166 -5.78 13.92 -26.89
CA THR A 166 -5.68 13.28 -25.57
C THR A 166 -4.33 13.47 -24.88
N GLY A 167 -3.28 13.77 -25.65
CA GLY A 167 -1.92 13.76 -25.16
C GLY A 167 -1.25 12.41 -25.44
N PHE A 168 0.08 12.43 -25.44
CA PHE A 168 0.90 11.23 -25.62
C PHE A 168 2.18 11.31 -24.81
N ASP A 169 2.71 10.11 -24.55
CA ASP A 169 3.80 9.80 -23.62
C ASP A 169 3.48 10.02 -22.14
N THR A 170 4.20 9.29 -21.29
CA THR A 170 3.96 9.33 -19.84
C THR A 170 4.55 10.59 -19.25
N VAL A 171 3.77 11.33 -18.46
CA VAL A 171 4.24 12.47 -17.65
C VAL A 171 5.27 11.97 -16.63
N ARG A 172 6.57 12.13 -16.94
CA ARG A 172 7.70 11.69 -16.11
C ARG A 172 8.80 12.74 -16.13
N ALA A 173 9.73 12.65 -15.19
CA ALA A 173 10.84 13.60 -15.09
C ALA A 173 11.74 13.62 -16.35
N HIS A 174 11.91 12.47 -17.01
CA HIS A 174 12.82 12.29 -18.15
C HIS A 174 12.10 11.78 -19.40
N SER A 175 10.88 12.26 -19.66
CA SER A 175 10.15 11.94 -20.90
C SER A 175 9.92 13.17 -21.77
N GLU A 176 9.99 12.97 -23.08
CA GLU A 176 9.33 13.88 -24.02
C GLU A 176 7.83 13.71 -23.84
N LEU A 177 7.08 14.80 -23.92
CA LEU A 177 5.64 14.75 -23.67
C LEU A 177 4.90 15.80 -24.48
N TRP A 178 3.65 15.48 -24.78
CA TRP A 178 2.61 16.42 -25.18
C TRP A 178 1.41 16.20 -24.26
N LEU A 179 1.03 17.21 -23.49
CA LEU A 179 -0.01 17.06 -22.47
C LEU A 179 -1.38 16.71 -23.07
N GLY A 180 -1.66 17.17 -24.30
CA GLY A 180 -2.95 17.01 -24.96
C GLY A 180 -3.69 18.34 -25.11
N LEU A 181 -4.33 18.55 -26.25
CA LEU A 181 -5.10 19.77 -26.54
C LEU A 181 -6.29 19.93 -25.59
N GLU A 182 -7.00 18.84 -25.30
CA GLU A 182 -8.16 18.87 -24.41
C GLU A 182 -7.75 19.22 -22.96
N PRO A 183 -6.73 18.58 -22.36
CA PRO A 183 -6.14 19.04 -21.09
C PRO A 183 -5.72 20.51 -21.09
N ILE A 184 -5.03 20.99 -22.13
CA ILE A 184 -4.58 22.38 -22.23
C ILE A 184 -5.78 23.34 -22.34
N HIS A 185 -6.81 22.97 -23.09
CA HIS A 185 -8.06 23.72 -23.18
C HIS A 185 -8.73 23.83 -21.80
N GLN A 186 -8.94 22.70 -21.10
CA GLN A 186 -9.55 22.68 -19.77
C GLN A 186 -8.81 23.58 -18.77
N LEU A 187 -7.48 23.57 -18.82
CA LEU A 187 -6.65 24.45 -17.98
C LEU A 187 -6.83 25.93 -18.34
N THR A 188 -6.77 26.27 -19.63
CA THR A 188 -6.77 27.66 -20.09
C THR A 188 -8.16 28.28 -20.29
N ALA A 189 -9.23 27.48 -20.21
CA ALA A 189 -10.61 27.95 -20.32
C ALA A 189 -11.03 28.84 -19.14
N GLY A 190 -10.58 28.51 -17.92
CA GLY A 190 -11.04 29.11 -16.66
C GLY A 190 -10.27 30.35 -16.18
N GLY A 191 -9.34 30.90 -16.98
CA GLY A 191 -8.57 32.08 -16.55
C GLY A 191 -7.52 32.55 -17.54
N GLN A 192 -6.77 33.58 -17.15
CA GLN A 192 -5.65 34.09 -17.92
C GLN A 192 -4.39 33.26 -17.62
N TYR A 193 -3.79 32.74 -18.67
CA TYR A 193 -2.53 32.00 -18.60
C TYR A 193 -1.46 32.71 -19.40
N GLU A 194 -0.23 32.59 -18.93
CA GLU A 194 0.95 32.93 -19.68
C GLU A 194 1.66 31.67 -20.17
N LEU A 195 2.32 31.80 -21.31
CA LEU A 195 3.14 30.75 -21.92
C LEU A 195 4.60 31.17 -21.86
N PHE A 196 5.46 30.24 -21.43
CA PHE A 196 6.91 30.34 -21.53
C PHE A 196 7.42 29.22 -22.43
N VAL A 197 8.17 29.60 -23.45
CA VAL A 197 8.82 28.72 -24.41
C VAL A 197 10.32 28.85 -24.23
N TYR A 198 11.00 27.74 -24.01
CA TYR A 198 12.46 27.66 -23.98
C TYR A 198 12.96 26.72 -25.06
N ILE A 199 13.97 27.15 -25.82
CA ILE A 199 14.50 26.41 -26.96
C ILE A 199 16.02 26.45 -26.88
N GLU A 200 16.68 25.33 -27.19
CA GLU A 200 18.13 25.27 -27.40
C GLU A 200 18.44 24.83 -28.82
N ASN A 201 19.37 25.52 -29.47
CA ASN A 201 19.84 25.15 -30.81
C ASN A 201 20.92 24.04 -30.76
N GLU A 202 21.33 23.54 -31.91
CA GLU A 202 22.38 22.50 -32.02
C GLU A 202 23.72 22.91 -31.36
N LEU A 203 23.99 24.21 -31.23
CA LEU A 203 25.17 24.79 -30.57
C LEU A 203 25.00 24.95 -29.04
N GLN A 204 23.93 24.41 -28.45
CA GLN A 204 23.62 24.49 -27.01
C GLN A 204 23.43 25.92 -26.49
N GLN A 205 23.12 26.85 -27.39
CA GLN A 205 22.71 28.19 -27.00
C GLN A 205 21.22 28.12 -26.71
N GLY A 206 20.78 28.64 -25.56
CA GLY A 206 19.39 28.69 -25.15
C GLY A 206 18.77 30.07 -25.33
N ARG A 207 17.52 30.14 -25.79
CA ARG A 207 16.70 31.36 -25.81
C ARG A 207 15.28 31.07 -25.38
N HIS A 208 14.56 32.13 -25.02
CA HIS A 208 13.18 32.00 -24.59
C HIS A 208 12.25 33.02 -25.27
N ALA A 209 10.98 32.65 -25.33
CA ALA A 209 9.86 33.50 -25.69
C ALA A 209 8.79 33.38 -24.61
N ARG A 210 8.24 34.50 -24.17
CA ARG A 210 7.17 34.57 -23.18
C ARG A 210 5.99 35.31 -23.78
N TYR A 211 4.80 34.73 -23.65
CA TYR A 211 3.55 35.34 -24.08
C TYR A 211 2.72 35.57 -22.83
N SER A 212 2.32 36.82 -22.63
CA SER A 212 1.55 37.26 -21.48
C SER A 212 0.10 36.74 -21.52
N GLU A 213 -0.36 36.31 -22.69
CA GLU A 213 -1.66 35.68 -22.92
C GLU A 213 -1.45 34.39 -23.72
N PHE A 214 -2.07 33.31 -23.26
CA PHE A 214 -2.11 32.01 -23.91
C PHE A 214 -3.44 31.32 -23.59
N LYS A 215 -4.16 30.92 -24.63
CA LYS A 215 -5.41 30.15 -24.50
C LYS A 215 -5.58 29.22 -25.70
N VAL A 216 -6.17 28.06 -25.43
CA VAL A 216 -6.58 27.10 -26.46
C VAL A 216 -8.10 26.98 -26.39
N SER A 217 -8.79 27.16 -27.53
CA SER A 217 -10.25 27.02 -27.59
C SER A 217 -10.70 25.57 -27.44
N GLU A 218 -12.01 25.36 -27.38
CA GLU A 218 -12.60 24.02 -27.41
C GLU A 218 -12.42 23.32 -28.76
N GLU A 219 -12.67 22.00 -28.77
CA GLU A 219 -12.54 21.15 -29.96
C GLU A 219 -13.43 21.59 -31.14
N ALA A 220 -14.64 22.10 -30.86
CA ALA A 220 -15.57 22.57 -31.89
C ALA A 220 -15.02 23.76 -32.71
N ASP A 221 -14.12 24.55 -32.11
CA ASP A 221 -13.38 25.62 -32.81
C ASP A 221 -11.97 25.16 -33.25
N GLY A 222 -11.71 23.85 -33.23
CA GLY A 222 -10.45 23.25 -33.71
C GLY A 222 -9.25 23.57 -32.83
N TYR A 223 -9.45 23.72 -31.51
CA TYR A 223 -8.39 24.08 -30.56
C TYR A 223 -7.58 25.31 -30.98
N ARG A 224 -8.26 26.34 -31.46
CA ARG A 224 -7.69 27.61 -31.91
C ARG A 224 -6.77 28.23 -30.86
N LEU A 225 -5.59 28.65 -31.31
CA LEU A 225 -4.61 29.37 -30.49
C LEU A 225 -5.01 30.82 -30.30
N THR A 226 -4.95 31.30 -29.06
CA THR A 226 -4.88 32.73 -28.74
C THR A 226 -3.57 32.99 -28.01
N VAL A 227 -2.73 33.88 -28.56
CA VAL A 227 -1.45 34.31 -27.96
C VAL A 227 -1.26 35.80 -28.08
N GLY A 228 -0.64 36.41 -27.07
CA GLY A 228 -0.41 37.86 -27.05
C GLY A 228 0.63 38.33 -26.04
N GLY A 229 1.05 39.59 -26.19
CA GLY A 229 2.01 40.24 -25.30
C GLY A 229 3.36 39.52 -25.25
N TYR A 230 3.97 39.33 -26.42
CA TYR A 230 5.29 38.72 -26.57
C TYR A 230 6.38 39.52 -25.82
N SER A 231 7.31 38.78 -25.24
CA SER A 231 8.61 39.27 -24.74
C SER A 231 9.64 38.13 -24.79
N GLY A 232 10.94 38.44 -24.78
CA GLY A 232 11.99 37.43 -24.69
C GLY A 232 13.13 37.65 -25.69
N THR A 233 14.02 36.67 -25.78
CA THR A 233 15.27 36.76 -26.56
C THR A 233 15.23 35.93 -27.85
N ALA A 234 14.28 35.00 -27.98
CA ALA A 234 14.19 34.09 -29.14
C ALA A 234 13.67 34.75 -30.42
N GLY A 235 13.18 35.99 -30.36
CA GLY A 235 12.30 36.57 -31.39
C GLY A 235 10.89 35.97 -31.35
N ASP A 236 9.93 36.67 -31.93
CA ASP A 236 8.52 36.25 -31.95
C ASP A 236 8.25 35.38 -33.18
N ALA A 237 8.00 34.09 -32.95
CA ALA A 237 7.67 33.14 -34.00
C ALA A 237 6.33 32.41 -33.76
N LEU A 238 5.56 32.83 -32.74
CA LEU A 238 4.26 32.22 -32.43
C LEU A 238 3.09 33.19 -32.68
N SER A 239 3.30 34.51 -32.60
CA SER A 239 2.22 35.47 -32.85
C SER A 239 1.65 35.39 -34.28
N SER A 240 2.45 34.95 -35.26
CA SER A 240 1.95 34.69 -36.62
C SER A 240 0.97 33.51 -36.69
N HIS A 241 0.99 32.62 -35.69
CA HIS A 241 0.06 31.51 -35.54
C HIS A 241 -1.19 31.89 -34.73
N ASN A 242 -1.28 33.14 -34.24
CA ASN A 242 -2.44 33.58 -33.46
C ASN A 242 -3.73 33.46 -34.28
N GLY A 243 -4.77 32.91 -33.65
CA GLY A 243 -6.05 32.63 -34.27
C GLY A 243 -6.05 31.46 -35.27
N ALA A 244 -4.94 30.74 -35.45
CA ALA A 244 -4.92 29.52 -36.25
C ALA A 244 -5.53 28.34 -35.47
N LYS A 245 -6.21 27.45 -36.18
CA LYS A 245 -6.68 26.16 -35.66
C LYS A 245 -5.53 25.16 -35.63
N PHE A 246 -5.66 24.12 -34.83
CA PHE A 246 -4.67 23.04 -34.81
C PHE A 246 -4.87 22.13 -36.01
N SER A 247 -3.79 21.66 -36.62
CA SER A 247 -3.82 20.68 -37.73
C SER A 247 -2.92 19.49 -37.41
N THR A 248 -3.33 18.32 -37.89
CA THR A 248 -2.59 17.05 -37.85
C THR A 248 -2.61 16.41 -39.24
N SER A 249 -1.90 15.30 -39.44
CA SER A 249 -1.84 14.65 -40.76
C SER A 249 -3.18 14.15 -41.27
N ASP A 250 -4.09 13.81 -40.36
CA ASP A 250 -5.43 13.30 -40.62
C ASP A 250 -6.53 14.37 -40.51
N VAL A 251 -6.22 15.57 -40.02
CA VAL A 251 -7.16 16.69 -39.90
C VAL A 251 -6.48 17.98 -40.34
N ASP A 252 -6.83 18.45 -41.53
CA ASP A 252 -6.31 19.68 -42.11
C ASP A 252 -7.21 20.88 -41.77
N ASN A 253 -6.76 21.71 -40.83
CA ASN A 253 -7.39 22.99 -40.48
C ASN A 253 -6.46 24.19 -40.77
N ASP A 254 -5.40 23.99 -41.54
CA ASP A 254 -4.44 25.06 -41.80
C ASP A 254 -4.98 26.04 -42.87
N ARG A 255 -4.19 27.07 -43.21
CA ARG A 255 -4.61 28.13 -44.14
C ARG A 255 -4.03 27.90 -45.54
N ASN A 256 -3.26 26.85 -45.76
CA ASN A 256 -2.68 26.53 -47.05
C ASN A 256 -3.73 25.82 -47.92
N GLY A 257 -3.99 26.35 -49.13
CA GLY A 257 -5.00 25.79 -50.03
C GLY A 257 -4.51 24.64 -50.92
N THR A 258 -3.25 24.22 -50.80
CA THR A 258 -2.58 23.33 -51.75
C THR A 258 -1.87 22.12 -51.12
N MET A 259 -1.51 22.20 -49.83
CA MET A 259 -0.85 21.12 -49.09
C MET A 259 -1.29 21.12 -47.63
N ASN A 260 -1.29 19.95 -46.99
CA ASN A 260 -1.45 19.82 -45.55
C ASN A 260 -0.09 20.06 -44.87
N CYS A 261 0.04 21.17 -44.15
CA CYS A 261 1.27 21.54 -43.45
C CYS A 261 1.68 20.54 -42.38
N ALA A 262 0.74 19.86 -41.74
CA ALA A 262 1.05 18.87 -40.71
C ALA A 262 1.68 17.58 -41.28
N ASP A 263 1.29 17.17 -42.50
CA ASP A 263 1.95 16.05 -43.20
C ASP A 263 3.35 16.44 -43.68
N GLU A 264 3.50 17.62 -44.29
CA GLU A 264 4.80 18.11 -44.79
C GLU A 264 5.80 18.36 -43.65
N MET A 265 5.33 18.96 -42.55
CA MET A 265 6.14 19.26 -41.36
C MET A 265 6.26 18.09 -40.38
N ARG A 266 5.56 16.98 -40.66
CA ARG A 266 5.58 15.73 -39.88
C ARG A 266 5.26 15.96 -38.40
N SER A 267 4.28 16.79 -38.08
CA SER A 267 3.87 17.08 -36.71
C SER A 267 2.48 17.71 -36.64
N GLY A 268 1.89 17.77 -35.45
CA GLY A 268 0.71 18.59 -35.19
C GLY A 268 1.10 19.97 -34.67
N TRP A 269 0.49 21.03 -35.19
CA TRP A 269 0.72 22.41 -34.74
C TRP A 269 -0.43 23.33 -35.15
N TRP A 270 -0.42 24.57 -34.64
CA TRP A 270 -1.29 25.64 -35.11
C TRP A 270 -0.79 26.21 -36.44
N PHE A 271 -0.78 25.41 -37.50
CA PHE A 271 -0.24 25.83 -38.78
C PHE A 271 -1.09 26.93 -39.44
N THR A 272 -0.40 27.83 -40.12
CA THR A 272 -1.01 28.83 -41.01
C THR A 272 -0.70 28.46 -42.44
N ASP A 273 0.37 29.01 -43.02
CA ASP A 273 0.82 28.67 -44.37
C ASP A 273 2.36 28.60 -44.45
N CYS A 274 3.04 27.58 -43.90
CA CYS A 274 2.67 26.77 -42.74
C CYS A 274 2.95 27.52 -41.42
N GLY A 275 3.72 28.61 -41.47
CA GLY A 275 3.99 29.48 -40.33
C GLY A 275 5.47 29.52 -39.91
N ALA A 276 5.75 30.25 -38.83
CA ALA A 276 7.11 30.63 -38.43
C ALA A 276 7.72 29.71 -37.35
N SER A 277 6.94 28.83 -36.71
CA SER A 277 7.44 27.91 -35.69
C SER A 277 6.84 26.51 -35.85
N ASN A 278 7.59 25.50 -35.39
CA ASN A 278 7.12 24.13 -35.26
C ASN A 278 7.96 23.41 -34.18
N LEU A 279 7.55 23.52 -32.92
CA LEU A 279 8.26 22.86 -31.81
C LEU A 279 7.97 21.35 -31.72
N ASN A 280 6.90 20.91 -32.38
CA ASN A 280 6.52 19.50 -32.48
C ASN A 280 7.18 18.79 -33.66
N GLY A 281 7.96 19.50 -34.48
CA GLY A 281 8.67 18.94 -35.63
C GLY A 281 9.66 17.84 -35.26
N LEU A 282 10.24 17.24 -36.30
CA LEU A 282 11.22 16.18 -36.15
C LEU A 282 12.46 16.65 -35.36
N PHE A 283 12.99 15.78 -34.50
CA PHE A 283 14.13 16.11 -33.64
C PHE A 283 15.42 16.35 -34.43
N LYS A 284 15.58 15.66 -35.57
CA LYS A 284 16.63 15.91 -36.56
C LYS A 284 16.01 16.58 -37.78
N LYS A 285 16.79 17.41 -38.49
CA LYS A 285 16.35 18.04 -39.75
C LYS A 285 15.78 16.97 -40.68
N ALA A 286 14.55 17.16 -41.13
CA ALA A 286 13.98 16.40 -42.23
C ALA A 286 14.69 16.73 -43.55
N ILE A 287 14.40 15.98 -44.61
CA ILE A 287 14.98 16.19 -45.95
C ILE A 287 14.66 17.61 -46.48
N ASN A 288 13.51 18.17 -46.09
CA ASN A 288 13.10 19.55 -46.41
C ASN A 288 13.80 20.62 -45.52
N GLY A 289 14.67 20.22 -44.59
CA GLY A 289 15.49 21.11 -43.76
C GLY A 289 14.85 21.58 -42.45
N TYR A 290 13.63 21.13 -42.14
CA TYR A 290 12.89 21.55 -40.94
C TYR A 290 12.93 20.49 -39.83
N GLY A 291 13.05 20.94 -38.58
CA GLY A 291 12.94 20.11 -37.39
C GLY A 291 12.17 20.85 -36.29
N ILE A 292 12.66 20.81 -35.05
CA ILE A 292 12.18 21.71 -33.99
C ILE A 292 12.56 23.15 -34.37
N ALA A 293 11.61 23.88 -34.95
CA ALA A 293 11.89 25.17 -35.59
C ALA A 293 11.30 26.36 -34.84
N TRP A 294 12.06 27.43 -34.79
CA TRP A 294 11.68 28.75 -34.31
C TRP A 294 12.27 29.79 -35.27
N GLY A 295 11.47 30.22 -36.25
CA GLY A 295 11.93 30.87 -37.49
C GLY A 295 12.77 32.13 -37.29
N SER A 296 12.59 32.84 -36.18
CA SER A 296 13.40 34.00 -35.80
C SER A 296 14.81 33.66 -35.30
N TRP A 297 15.16 32.38 -35.12
CA TRP A 297 16.43 32.00 -34.50
C TRP A 297 17.01 30.64 -34.91
N THR A 298 16.23 29.55 -34.91
CA THR A 298 16.74 28.21 -35.22
C THR A 298 15.80 27.42 -36.11
N LYS A 299 16.35 26.66 -37.05
CA LYS A 299 15.58 25.73 -37.92
C LYS A 299 15.60 24.28 -37.41
N ALA A 300 16.45 24.00 -36.42
CA ALA A 300 16.57 22.70 -35.76
C ALA A 300 17.06 22.89 -34.32
N GLY A 301 16.16 22.82 -33.37
CA GLY A 301 16.46 22.78 -31.95
C GLY A 301 16.86 21.37 -31.51
N ARG A 302 17.79 21.28 -30.56
CA ARG A 302 18.08 20.04 -29.81
C ARG A 302 17.18 19.89 -28.59
N TYR A 303 16.54 20.98 -28.17
CA TYR A 303 15.69 21.04 -27.00
C TYR A 303 14.55 22.03 -27.24
N SER A 304 13.35 21.68 -26.82
CA SER A 304 12.27 22.65 -26.63
C SER A 304 11.40 22.28 -25.44
N LYS A 305 10.85 23.30 -24.79
CA LYS A 305 9.89 23.14 -23.70
C LYS A 305 8.89 24.27 -23.73
N MET A 306 7.61 23.91 -23.64
CA MET A 306 6.51 24.86 -23.46
C MET A 306 5.90 24.65 -22.08
N MET A 307 5.71 25.75 -21.37
CA MET A 307 5.16 25.74 -20.02
C MET A 307 4.13 26.83 -19.85
N ILE A 308 3.06 26.55 -19.11
CA ILE A 308 2.02 27.51 -18.81
C ILE A 308 1.91 27.76 -17.32
N ARG A 309 1.44 28.95 -16.98
CA ARG A 309 1.13 29.33 -15.61
C ARG A 309 -0.05 30.27 -15.59
N ARG A 310 -0.92 30.11 -14.59
CA ARG A 310 -2.03 31.03 -14.36
C ARG A 310 -1.50 32.37 -13.82
N LYS A 311 -2.00 33.47 -14.34
CA LYS A 311 -1.73 34.82 -13.83
C LYS A 311 -2.60 35.18 -12.63
#